data_AF-A0A8J5IA99-F1
#
_entry.id   AF-A0A8J5IA99-F1
#
_cell.length_a   1.000
_cell.length_b   1.000
_cell.length_c   1.000
_cell.angle_alpha   90.00
_cell.angle_beta   90.00
_cell.angle_gamma   90.00
#
_symmetry.space_group_name_H-M   'P 1'
#
loop_
_entity.id
_entity.type
_entity.pdbx_description
1 polymer ?
#
loop_
_entity_poly.entity_id
_entity_poly.type
_entity_poly.pdbx_seq_one_letter_code
_entity_poly.pdbx_strand_id
1 'polypeptide(L)'
;MAGPPPLPGKAAAAADPDAPEPSTVHRFPAILLQPPSQRRHNHSRSTKLLRSFRSAFRALPIIATPPGCHIPTSALSRVGSSGRRDCHVHGTRTTGTLFGHRKARITVAFQDNPRSVPLLLLQLAVPTARFMQDMGSSSLLRVALECEKKVAGEKSCVLDEPLWAAYINGRNVGYAAKRDPTELDLGVMQLLHAVSMGAGVLPGDMTDPVDGELTYMRAYFDRVTGSKDSETFYMLNPDGNDGPELSIFFVRI
;
A
#
# COMPACT_ATOMS: atom_id res chain seq x y z
N MET A 1 12.30 67.56 58.79
CA MET A 1 12.89 66.25 59.16
C MET A 1 11.94 65.63 60.17
N ALA A 2 11.32 64.46 60.01
CA ALA A 2 11.37 63.41 59.02
C ALA A 2 9.94 62.83 58.91
N GLY A 3 9.52 62.42 57.72
CA GLY A 3 8.19 61.83 57.49
C GLY A 3 8.05 60.43 58.11
N PRO A 4 6.82 59.98 58.42
CA PRO A 4 6.58 58.66 59.00
C PRO A 4 6.91 57.52 58.00
N PRO A 5 7.31 56.35 58.51
CA PRO A 5 7.80 55.23 57.70
C PRO A 5 6.69 54.57 56.87
N PRO A 6 7.03 53.92 55.74
CA PRO A 6 6.05 53.28 54.87
C PRO A 6 5.51 51.98 55.49
N LEU A 7 4.21 51.75 55.27
CA LEU A 7 3.49 50.53 55.63
C LEU A 7 4.02 49.33 54.82
N PRO A 8 4.10 48.11 55.42
CA PRO A 8 4.44 46.90 54.68
C PRO A 8 3.32 46.53 53.71
N GLY A 9 3.70 46.41 52.43
CA GLY A 9 2.84 46.01 51.33
C GLY A 9 2.26 44.62 51.53
N LYS A 10 0.96 44.54 51.28
CA LYS A 10 0.10 43.36 51.21
C LYS A 10 0.80 42.21 50.47
N ALA A 11 0.99 41.09 51.16
CA ALA A 11 1.45 39.83 50.59
C ALA A 11 0.60 39.49 49.36
N ALA A 12 1.26 39.41 48.20
CA ALA A 12 0.67 38.83 47.01
C ALA A 12 0.40 37.35 47.30
N ALA A 13 -0.84 36.94 47.13
CA ALA A 13 -1.24 35.54 47.17
C ALA A 13 -0.34 34.75 46.22
N ALA A 14 0.29 33.71 46.77
CA ALA A 14 0.98 32.70 45.99
C ALA A 14 -0.03 32.11 44.98
N ALA A 15 0.29 32.24 43.71
CA ALA A 15 -0.39 31.50 42.66
C ALA A 15 0.04 30.03 42.77
N ASP A 16 -0.93 29.13 42.92
CA ASP A 16 -0.72 27.69 42.85
C ASP A 16 -0.06 27.31 41.52
N PRO A 17 1.03 26.53 41.50
CA PRO A 17 1.68 26.07 40.28
C PRO A 17 1.04 24.81 39.66
N ASP A 18 -0.18 24.44 40.08
CA ASP A 18 -0.78 23.14 39.73
C ASP A 18 -2.07 23.26 38.89
N ALA A 19 -2.06 24.19 37.92
CA ALA A 19 -3.05 24.21 36.86
C ALA A 19 -2.57 23.31 35.71
N PRO A 20 -3.29 22.25 35.32
CA PRO A 20 -2.91 21.44 34.17
C PRO A 20 -3.02 22.29 32.90
N GLU A 21 -1.90 22.43 32.18
CA GLU A 21 -1.89 23.07 30.87
C GLU A 21 -2.93 22.40 29.95
N PRO A 22 -3.67 23.18 29.13
CA PRO A 22 -4.61 22.60 28.20
C PRO A 22 -3.84 21.72 27.22
N SER A 23 -4.10 20.42 27.31
CA SER A 23 -3.59 19.40 26.40
C SER A 23 -3.82 19.91 24.97
N THR A 24 -2.75 20.08 24.21
CA THR A 24 -2.81 20.47 22.80
C THR A 24 -3.59 19.40 22.06
N VAL A 25 -4.90 19.60 21.92
CA VAL A 25 -5.76 18.73 21.12
C VAL A 25 -5.25 18.88 19.69
N HIS A 26 -4.53 17.87 19.20
CA HIS A 26 -4.14 17.77 17.79
C HIS A 26 -5.44 17.83 16.97
N ARG A 27 -5.73 18.99 16.38
CA ARG A 27 -6.91 19.17 15.54
C ARG A 27 -6.62 18.53 14.20
N PHE A 28 -6.93 17.25 14.08
CA PHE A 28 -7.00 16.62 12.77
C PHE A 28 -8.12 17.29 11.95
N PRO A 29 -7.88 17.64 10.68
CA PRO A 29 -8.97 18.03 9.79
C PRO A 29 -10.00 16.90 9.73
N ALA A 30 -11.28 17.25 9.52
CA ALA A 30 -12.36 16.26 9.43
C ALA A 30 -12.00 15.16 8.40
N ILE A 31 -12.14 13.90 8.79
CA ILE A 31 -11.82 12.75 7.94
C ILE A 31 -12.88 12.67 6.83
N LEU A 32 -12.45 12.93 5.59
CA LEU A 32 -13.22 12.82 4.35
C LEU A 32 -12.82 11.59 3.52
N LEU A 33 -12.05 10.67 4.12
CA LEU A 33 -11.59 9.46 3.44
C LEU A 33 -12.77 8.56 3.06
N GLN A 34 -12.75 8.11 1.81
CA GLN A 34 -13.74 7.18 1.28
C GLN A 34 -13.47 5.77 1.82
N PRO A 35 -14.50 4.97 2.12
CA PRO A 35 -14.33 3.54 2.35
C PRO A 35 -13.61 2.90 1.16
N PRO A 36 -12.88 1.79 1.38
CA PRO A 36 -12.25 1.09 0.27
C PRO A 36 -13.34 0.62 -0.69
N SER A 37 -13.07 0.72 -2.00
CA SER A 37 -14.06 0.30 -2.98
C SER A 37 -14.23 -1.21 -2.86
N GLN A 38 -15.45 -1.66 -2.56
CA GLN A 38 -15.77 -3.08 -2.63
C GLN A 38 -15.84 -3.50 -4.11
N ARG A 39 -14.70 -3.52 -4.80
CA ARG A 39 -14.58 -4.29 -6.04
C ARG A 39 -14.69 -5.75 -5.64
N ARG A 40 -15.91 -6.28 -5.71
CA ARG A 40 -16.19 -7.71 -5.56
C ARG A 40 -15.26 -8.47 -6.52
N HIS A 41 -14.20 -9.05 -5.98
CA HIS A 41 -13.55 -10.16 -6.65
C HIS A 41 -14.60 -11.27 -6.71
N ASN A 42 -15.20 -11.44 -7.89
CA ASN A 42 -16.00 -12.62 -8.21
C ASN A 42 -15.05 -13.82 -8.20
N HIS A 43 -14.80 -14.37 -7.01
CA HIS A 43 -14.31 -15.71 -6.89
C HIS A 43 -15.47 -16.61 -7.31
N SER A 44 -15.40 -17.11 -8.55
CA SER A 44 -16.32 -18.14 -9.06
C SER A 44 -16.38 -19.28 -8.04
N ARG A 45 -17.42 -19.30 -7.22
CA ARG A 45 -17.80 -20.47 -6.44
C ARG A 45 -18.47 -21.40 -7.44
N SER A 46 -17.68 -22.29 -8.05
CA SER A 46 -18.23 -23.47 -8.71
C SER A 46 -18.76 -24.40 -7.62
N THR A 47 -20.00 -24.15 -7.18
CA THR A 47 -20.77 -25.14 -6.44
C THR A 47 -21.29 -26.14 -7.47
N LYS A 48 -20.60 -27.27 -7.58
CA LYS A 48 -21.09 -28.42 -8.35
C LYS A 48 -22.46 -28.82 -7.80
N LEU A 49 -23.51 -28.54 -8.55
CA LEU A 49 -24.79 -29.23 -8.42
C LEU A 49 -24.91 -30.19 -9.59
N LEU A 50 -24.63 -31.46 -9.31
CA LEU A 50 -25.08 -32.58 -10.12
C LEU A 50 -26.61 -32.58 -10.11
N ARG A 51 -27.23 -32.32 -11.26
CA ARG A 51 -28.61 -32.72 -11.52
C ARG A 51 -28.68 -33.39 -12.88
N SER A 52 -28.80 -34.72 -12.82
CA SER A 52 -29.09 -35.60 -13.93
C SER A 52 -30.55 -35.44 -14.40
N PHE A 53 -30.81 -35.97 -15.60
CA PHE A 53 -32.09 -36.15 -16.31
C PHE A 53 -32.57 -34.91 -17.10
N ARG A 54 -33.00 -34.99 -18.37
CA ARG A 54 -33.48 -36.12 -19.18
C ARG A 54 -33.40 -35.77 -20.68
N SER A 55 -33.21 -36.81 -21.49
CA SER A 55 -33.19 -36.84 -22.95
C SER A 55 -34.48 -36.31 -23.62
N ALA A 56 -34.32 -35.68 -24.78
CA ALA A 56 -35.30 -35.74 -25.85
C ALA A 56 -34.57 -35.82 -27.21
N PHE A 57 -34.65 -37.02 -27.80
CA PHE A 57 -34.36 -37.33 -29.19
C PHE A 57 -35.05 -36.36 -30.14
N ARG A 58 -34.33 -35.88 -31.19
CA ARG A 58 -34.89 -35.76 -32.54
C ARG A 58 -33.80 -36.05 -33.59
N ALA A 59 -34.23 -36.78 -34.60
CA ALA A 59 -33.45 -37.53 -35.58
C ALA A 59 -32.90 -36.70 -36.75
N LEU A 60 -32.00 -37.35 -37.51
CA LEU A 60 -31.25 -36.95 -38.72
C LEU A 60 -32.15 -36.63 -39.94
N PRO A 61 -31.64 -36.12 -41.11
CA PRO A 61 -30.71 -36.83 -42.02
C PRO A 61 -29.50 -35.97 -42.50
N ILE A 62 -28.27 -36.49 -42.55
CA ILE A 62 -27.59 -37.14 -43.70
C ILE A 62 -27.71 -36.35 -45.02
N ILE A 63 -26.66 -35.59 -45.40
CA ILE A 63 -26.21 -35.44 -46.79
C ILE A 63 -24.67 -35.35 -46.85
N ALA A 64 -24.10 -36.37 -47.49
CA ALA A 64 -22.90 -36.47 -48.34
C ALA A 64 -21.67 -35.55 -48.16
N THR A 65 -20.49 -36.20 -48.07
CA THR A 65 -19.16 -35.70 -48.46
C THR A 65 -19.00 -35.68 -49.99
N PRO A 66 -18.03 -34.91 -50.54
CA PRO A 66 -16.85 -35.57 -51.12
C PRO A 66 -15.52 -34.77 -50.90
N PRO A 67 -14.36 -35.31 -51.31
CA PRO A 67 -13.05 -35.08 -50.67
C PRO A 67 -12.22 -33.97 -51.36
N GLY A 68 -11.29 -33.37 -50.61
CA GLY A 68 -10.27 -32.50 -51.20
C GLY A 68 -9.45 -31.71 -50.18
N CYS A 69 -8.22 -32.18 -49.93
CA CYS A 69 -6.95 -31.44 -49.91
C CYS A 69 -6.98 -29.93 -49.48
N HIS A 70 -6.16 -29.35 -48.60
CA HIS A 70 -4.73 -29.50 -48.30
C HIS A 70 -4.43 -28.76 -46.98
N ILE A 71 -3.48 -29.28 -46.20
CA ILE A 71 -2.73 -28.50 -45.21
C ILE A 71 -1.63 -27.73 -45.96
N PRO A 72 -1.39 -26.45 -45.66
CA PRO A 72 -0.05 -25.89 -45.82
C PRO A 72 0.54 -25.55 -44.44
N THR A 73 1.62 -26.25 -44.16
CA THR A 73 2.61 -25.91 -43.15
C THR A 73 3.46 -24.74 -43.67
N SER A 74 3.73 -23.78 -42.76
CA SER A 74 4.87 -22.86 -42.69
C SER A 74 5.09 -21.73 -43.72
N ALA A 75 5.33 -20.56 -43.10
CA ALA A 75 6.28 -19.50 -43.47
C ALA A 75 5.92 -18.58 -44.66
N LEU A 76 5.68 -17.29 -44.37
CA LEU A 76 6.72 -16.27 -44.56
C LEU A 76 6.33 -14.94 -43.91
N SER A 77 7.31 -14.38 -43.22
CA SER A 77 7.48 -13.03 -42.73
C SER A 77 6.87 -11.95 -43.64
N ARG A 78 6.02 -11.08 -43.08
CA ARG A 78 5.96 -9.68 -43.50
C ARG A 78 6.01 -8.77 -42.29
N VAL A 79 7.13 -8.06 -42.24
CA VAL A 79 7.36 -6.85 -41.47
C VAL A 79 6.20 -5.89 -41.70
N GLY A 80 5.51 -5.58 -40.61
CA GLY A 80 4.57 -4.48 -40.48
C GLY A 80 4.82 -3.86 -39.11
N SER A 81 5.74 -2.91 -39.06
CA SER A 81 6.05 -2.12 -37.88
C SER A 81 4.83 -1.27 -37.50
N SER A 82 4.18 -1.60 -36.39
CA SER A 82 3.59 -0.66 -35.42
C SER A 82 2.70 -1.41 -34.43
N GLY A 83 2.99 -1.22 -33.14
CA GLY A 83 2.18 -1.75 -32.05
C GLY A 83 2.66 -3.11 -31.54
N ARG A 84 3.86 -3.16 -30.95
CA ARG A 84 4.08 -4.03 -29.78
C ARG A 84 2.96 -3.67 -28.80
N ARG A 85 1.87 -4.44 -28.81
CA ARG A 85 1.02 -4.58 -27.64
C ARG A 85 1.93 -5.25 -26.63
N ASP A 86 2.58 -4.42 -25.83
CA ASP A 86 3.29 -4.89 -24.67
C ASP A 86 2.26 -5.65 -23.86
N CYS A 87 2.42 -6.98 -23.82
CA CYS A 87 1.67 -7.85 -22.94
C CYS A 87 2.20 -7.63 -21.52
N HIS A 88 2.15 -6.38 -21.06
CA HIS A 88 2.21 -6.10 -19.65
C HIS A 88 1.00 -6.80 -19.05
N VAL A 89 1.27 -7.72 -18.13
CA VAL A 89 0.27 -8.16 -17.17
C VAL A 89 -0.17 -6.88 -16.47
N HIS A 90 -1.29 -6.29 -16.91
CA HIS A 90 -1.76 -5.02 -16.37
C HIS A 90 -2.23 -5.31 -14.95
N GLY A 91 -1.42 -4.93 -13.97
CA GLY A 91 -1.86 -4.92 -12.59
C GLY A 91 -2.95 -3.87 -12.38
N THR A 92 -3.54 -3.89 -11.19
CA THR A 92 -4.47 -2.84 -10.80
C THR A 92 -3.68 -1.68 -10.22
N ARG A 93 -3.83 -0.48 -10.79
CA ARG A 93 -3.22 0.72 -10.24
C ARG A 93 -3.77 1.00 -8.84
N THR A 94 -2.86 1.16 -7.88
CA THR A 94 -3.15 1.50 -6.48
C THR A 94 -2.31 2.71 -6.06
N THR A 95 -2.64 3.36 -4.95
CA THR A 95 -1.86 4.46 -4.39
C THR A 95 -1.06 3.94 -3.21
N GLY A 96 0.26 4.15 -3.22
CA GLY A 96 1.13 3.82 -2.10
C GLY A 96 1.65 5.09 -1.44
N THR A 97 1.60 5.14 -0.10
CA THR A 97 2.17 6.21 0.71
C THR A 97 3.18 5.61 1.67
N LEU A 98 4.44 6.01 1.54
CA LEU A 98 5.52 5.70 2.47
C LEU A 98 5.69 6.88 3.41
N PHE A 99 5.60 6.66 4.71
CA PHE A 99 5.67 7.75 5.69
C PHE A 99 6.17 7.29 7.04
N GLY A 100 6.68 8.24 7.82
CA GLY A 100 7.14 8.00 9.18
C GLY A 100 8.07 9.10 9.66
N HIS A 101 8.21 9.21 10.98
CA HIS A 101 9.20 10.10 11.56
C HIS A 101 10.60 9.60 11.21
N ARG A 102 11.53 10.54 11.05
CA ARG A 102 12.89 10.28 10.57
C ARG A 102 13.60 9.14 11.32
N LYS A 103 13.49 9.11 12.65
CA LYS A 103 14.12 8.08 13.51
C LYS A 103 13.22 6.87 13.77
N ALA A 104 11.91 7.03 13.59
CA ALA A 104 10.95 5.95 13.77
C ALA A 104 10.96 4.97 12.59
N ARG A 105 10.26 3.85 12.78
CA ARG A 105 10.07 2.82 11.75
C ARG A 105 9.19 3.32 10.62
N ILE A 106 9.53 2.97 9.38
CA ILE A 106 8.74 3.34 8.22
C ILE A 106 7.40 2.58 8.18
N THR A 107 6.35 3.30 7.83
CA THR A 107 5.04 2.76 7.49
C THR A 107 4.78 2.89 5.99
N VAL A 108 4.25 1.84 5.38
CA VAL A 108 3.79 1.82 3.98
C VAL A 108 2.29 1.56 3.98
N ALA A 109 1.53 2.50 3.43
CA ALA A 109 0.09 2.40 3.22
C ALA A 109 -0.23 2.14 1.76
N PHE A 110 -1.12 1.20 1.47
CA PHE A 110 -1.73 1.03 0.16
C PHE A 110 -3.21 1.41 0.21
N GLN A 111 -3.66 2.25 -0.71
CA GLN A 111 -5.03 2.76 -0.84
C GLN A 111 -5.53 2.48 -2.26
N ASP A 112 -6.79 2.11 -2.45
CA ASP A 112 -7.39 1.98 -3.80
C ASP A 112 -7.17 3.24 -4.65
N ASN A 113 -7.33 4.40 -4.01
CA ASN A 113 -7.07 5.71 -4.59
C ASN A 113 -6.60 6.68 -3.50
N PRO A 114 -6.05 7.86 -3.84
CA PRO A 114 -5.47 8.79 -2.85
C PRO A 114 -6.46 9.29 -1.78
N ARG A 115 -7.77 9.13 -2.02
CA ARG A 115 -8.87 9.61 -1.18
C ARG A 115 -9.51 8.50 -0.35
N SER A 116 -9.11 7.24 -0.50
CA SER A 116 -9.69 6.13 0.27
C SER A 116 -8.93 5.90 1.58
N VAL A 117 -9.56 5.24 2.55
CA VAL A 117 -8.84 4.66 3.68
C VAL A 117 -7.83 3.60 3.18
N PRO A 118 -6.74 3.34 3.92
CA PRO A 118 -5.76 2.34 3.53
C PRO A 118 -6.34 0.93 3.63
N LEU A 119 -6.11 0.14 2.58
CA LEU A 119 -6.42 -1.29 2.51
C LEU A 119 -5.40 -2.14 3.27
N LEU A 120 -4.14 -1.70 3.26
CA LEU A 120 -3.02 -2.36 3.91
C LEU A 120 -2.11 -1.29 4.50
N LEU A 121 -1.81 -1.43 5.80
CA LEU A 121 -0.76 -0.69 6.48
C LEU A 121 0.30 -1.68 6.96
N LEU A 122 1.52 -1.44 6.51
CA LEU A 122 2.68 -2.26 6.81
C LEU A 122 3.71 -1.42 7.55
N GLN A 123 4.15 -1.88 8.73
CA GLN A 123 5.25 -1.27 9.46
C GLN A 123 6.50 -2.15 9.32
N LEU A 124 7.56 -1.62 8.72
CA LEU A 124 8.83 -2.34 8.58
C LEU A 124 9.73 -2.04 9.79
N ALA A 125 10.56 -2.99 10.19
CA ALA A 125 11.58 -2.79 11.24
C ALA A 125 12.77 -1.89 10.80
N VAL A 126 12.59 -1.04 9.79
CA VAL A 126 13.62 -0.17 9.20
C VAL A 126 13.32 1.29 9.53
N PRO A 127 14.32 2.08 10.01
CA PRO A 127 14.14 3.52 10.22
C PRO A 127 13.77 4.25 8.92
N THR A 128 12.83 5.20 9.00
CA THR A 128 12.32 5.93 7.83
C THR A 128 13.43 6.65 7.07
N ALA A 129 14.34 7.34 7.77
CA ALA A 129 15.46 8.03 7.14
C ALA A 129 16.31 7.10 6.27
N ARG A 130 16.60 5.89 6.78
CA ARG A 130 17.42 4.90 6.09
C ARG A 130 16.69 4.38 4.86
N PHE A 131 15.41 4.03 4.99
CA PHE A 131 14.62 3.55 3.87
C PHE A 131 14.52 4.59 2.74
N MET A 132 14.23 5.85 3.08
CA MET A 132 14.14 6.94 2.10
C MET A 132 15.50 7.24 1.44
N GLN A 133 16.61 7.10 2.19
CA GLN A 133 17.96 7.22 1.64
C GLN A 133 18.30 6.09 0.67
N ASP A 134 17.97 4.84 1.03
CA ASP A 134 18.18 3.67 0.17
C ASP A 134 17.37 3.80 -1.13
N MET A 135 16.22 4.47 -1.07
CA MET A 135 15.36 4.75 -2.22
C MET A 135 15.87 5.89 -3.11
N GLY A 136 16.40 6.97 -2.53
CA GLY A 136 17.00 8.06 -3.29
C GLY A 136 18.40 7.73 -3.83
N SER A 137 18.96 6.58 -3.47
CA SER A 137 20.19 6.07 -4.05
C SER A 137 19.90 5.60 -5.48
N SER A 138 20.87 5.73 -6.40
CA SER A 138 20.71 5.37 -7.82
C SER A 138 20.42 3.86 -8.10
N SER A 139 20.17 3.06 -7.08
CA SER A 139 19.87 1.63 -7.18
C SER A 139 18.39 1.34 -6.94
N LEU A 140 17.86 0.35 -7.65
CA LEU A 140 16.48 -0.11 -7.46
C LEU A 140 16.32 -0.72 -6.07
N LEU A 141 15.30 -0.29 -5.33
CA LEU A 141 14.99 -0.81 -4.00
C LEU A 141 14.00 -1.98 -4.10
N ARG A 142 14.43 -3.19 -3.71
CA ARG A 142 13.59 -4.40 -3.73
C ARG A 142 13.32 -4.87 -2.31
N VAL A 143 12.05 -4.86 -1.92
CA VAL A 143 11.59 -5.36 -0.62
C VAL A 143 10.91 -6.70 -0.85
N ALA A 144 11.40 -7.77 -0.23
CA ALA A 144 10.73 -9.07 -0.19
C ALA A 144 10.19 -9.33 1.21
N LEU A 145 8.93 -9.73 1.29
CA LEU A 145 8.17 -10.01 2.50
C LEU A 145 7.74 -11.46 2.43
N GLU A 146 8.40 -12.28 3.23
CA GLU A 146 8.27 -13.73 3.21
C GLU A 146 7.52 -14.21 4.45
N CYS A 147 6.54 -15.10 4.26
CA CYS A 147 5.87 -15.79 5.35
C CYS A 147 5.78 -17.29 5.06
N GLU A 148 5.76 -18.11 6.09
CA GLU A 148 5.62 -19.55 5.92
C GLU A 148 4.17 -19.93 5.56
N LYS A 149 4.04 -21.00 4.78
CA LYS A 149 2.73 -21.57 4.47
C LYS A 149 2.04 -22.18 5.68
N LYS A 150 0.87 -21.64 6.01
CA LYS A 150 -0.01 -22.19 7.06
C LYS A 150 -0.65 -23.52 6.67
N VAL A 151 -1.00 -24.30 7.70
CA VAL A 151 -1.58 -25.64 7.59
C VAL A 151 -2.82 -25.64 6.68
N ALA A 152 -2.95 -26.69 5.86
CA ALA A 152 -3.96 -26.79 4.82
C ALA A 152 -5.40 -26.61 5.34
N GLY A 153 -6.09 -25.56 4.89
CA GLY A 153 -7.48 -25.30 5.23
C GLY A 153 -7.86 -23.81 5.22
N GLU A 154 -6.89 -22.94 5.50
CA GLU A 154 -7.10 -21.49 5.45
C GLU A 154 -7.14 -20.97 4.02
N LYS A 155 -8.18 -20.18 3.73
CA LYS A 155 -8.39 -19.47 2.46
C LYS A 155 -8.00 -18.00 2.62
N SER A 156 -6.82 -17.72 3.17
CA SER A 156 -6.27 -16.36 3.30
C SER A 156 -5.36 -16.03 2.12
N CYS A 157 -5.43 -14.79 1.64
CA CYS A 157 -4.46 -14.27 0.68
C CYS A 157 -3.18 -13.85 1.40
N VAL A 158 -2.06 -13.73 0.67
CA VAL A 158 -0.77 -13.38 1.26
C VAL A 158 -0.80 -12.03 2.00
N LEU A 159 -1.65 -11.07 1.59
CA LEU A 159 -1.81 -9.76 2.25
C LEU A 159 -2.64 -9.80 3.54
N ASP A 160 -3.30 -10.94 3.84
CA ASP A 160 -4.03 -11.13 5.10
C ASP A 160 -3.10 -11.54 6.25
N GLU A 161 -1.86 -11.92 5.94
CA GLU A 161 -0.90 -12.32 6.97
C GLU A 161 -0.58 -11.16 7.91
N PRO A 162 -0.40 -11.43 9.22
CA PRO A 162 -0.12 -10.38 10.18
C PRO A 162 1.36 -9.98 10.19
N LEU A 163 2.26 -10.85 9.72
CA LEU A 163 3.70 -10.69 9.88
C LEU A 163 4.46 -11.40 8.76
N TRP A 164 5.53 -10.76 8.29
CA TRP A 164 6.48 -11.31 7.32
C TRP A 164 7.91 -11.08 7.78
N ALA A 165 8.82 -11.99 7.43
CA ALA A 165 10.25 -11.72 7.41
C ALA A 165 10.55 -10.74 6.27
N ALA A 166 11.31 -9.68 6.56
CA ALA A 166 11.54 -8.60 5.61
C ALA A 166 12.99 -8.62 5.11
N TYR A 167 13.15 -8.53 3.80
CA TYR A 167 14.44 -8.47 3.12
C TYR A 167 14.48 -7.25 2.20
N ILE A 168 15.56 -6.49 2.24
CA ILE A 168 15.82 -5.38 1.33
C ILE A 168 17.05 -5.72 0.49
N ASN A 169 16.89 -5.80 -0.83
CA ASN A 169 17.93 -6.17 -1.79
C ASN A 169 18.65 -7.48 -1.37
N GLY A 170 17.88 -8.46 -0.88
CA GLY A 170 18.37 -9.76 -0.42
C GLY A 170 18.96 -9.78 0.99
N ARG A 171 19.04 -8.65 1.69
CA ARG A 171 19.53 -8.58 3.08
C ARG A 171 18.36 -8.60 4.05
N ASN A 172 18.41 -9.47 5.07
CA ASN A 172 17.40 -9.49 6.12
C ASN A 172 17.43 -8.18 6.92
N VAL A 173 16.28 -7.54 7.09
CA VAL A 173 16.09 -6.28 7.83
C VAL A 173 15.12 -6.43 9.01
N GLY A 174 14.84 -7.65 9.43
CA GLY A 174 13.91 -8.00 10.51
C GLY A 174 12.56 -8.43 9.98
N TYR A 175 11.51 -7.75 10.40
CA TYR A 175 10.13 -8.09 10.08
C TYR A 175 9.36 -6.90 9.52
N ALA A 176 8.26 -7.21 8.83
CA ALA A 176 7.21 -6.26 8.51
C ALA A 176 5.91 -6.76 9.12
N ALA A 177 5.19 -5.89 9.83
CA ALA A 177 3.94 -6.23 10.50
C ALA A 177 2.77 -5.49 9.85
N LYS A 178 1.68 -6.22 9.59
CA LYS A 178 0.40 -5.61 9.26
C LYS A 178 -0.21 -5.03 10.53
N ARG A 179 -0.76 -3.83 10.44
CA ARG A 179 -1.45 -3.19 11.57
C ARG A 179 -2.71 -2.47 11.12
N ASP A 180 -3.61 -2.24 12.08
CA ASP A 180 -4.78 -1.41 11.84
C ASP A 180 -4.40 0.09 11.78
N PRO A 181 -5.16 0.90 11.02
CA PRO A 181 -4.95 2.35 10.96
C PRO A 181 -5.22 3.01 12.32
N THR A 182 -4.28 3.81 12.78
CA THR A 182 -4.43 4.70 13.94
C THR A 182 -4.99 6.06 13.50
N GLU A 183 -5.38 6.90 14.47
CA GLU A 183 -5.82 8.27 14.19
C GLU A 183 -4.75 9.10 13.47
N LEU A 184 -3.47 8.91 13.83
CA LEU A 184 -2.35 9.55 13.14
C LEU A 184 -2.29 9.15 11.67
N ASP A 185 -2.45 7.85 11.36
CA ASP A 185 -2.41 7.37 9.97
C ASP A 185 -3.56 7.95 9.15
N LEU A 186 -4.78 7.97 9.72
CA LEU A 186 -5.93 8.56 9.05
C LEU A 186 -5.76 10.06 8.87
N GLY A 187 -5.15 10.76 9.85
CA GLY A 187 -4.78 12.16 9.76
C GLY A 187 -3.77 12.43 8.62
N VAL A 188 -2.73 11.60 8.49
CA VAL A 188 -1.77 11.66 7.39
C VAL A 188 -2.47 11.44 6.05
N MET A 189 -3.32 10.41 5.93
CA MET A 189 -4.05 10.14 4.69
C MET A 189 -4.99 11.29 4.33
N GLN A 190 -5.64 11.90 5.33
CA GLN A 190 -6.53 13.05 5.15
C GLN A 190 -5.78 14.29 4.69
N LEU A 191 -4.63 14.59 5.29
CA LEU A 191 -3.80 15.72 4.90
C LEU A 191 -3.29 15.59 3.48
N LEU A 192 -2.95 14.37 3.08
CA LEU A 192 -2.51 14.05 1.74
C LEU A 192 -3.67 13.84 0.75
N HIS A 193 -4.94 14.03 1.13
CA HIS A 193 -6.10 13.71 0.30
C HIS A 193 -6.07 14.33 -1.12
N ALA A 194 -5.49 15.53 -1.27
CA ALA A 194 -5.33 16.21 -2.56
C ALA A 194 -4.03 15.86 -3.31
N VAL A 195 -3.12 15.11 -2.69
CA VAL A 195 -1.82 14.73 -3.25
C VAL A 195 -1.94 13.39 -3.95
N SER A 196 -1.81 13.40 -5.26
CA SER A 196 -1.77 12.18 -6.08
C SER A 196 -0.41 11.49 -6.05
N MET A 197 0.66 12.27 -6.24
CA MET A 197 2.06 11.84 -6.16
C MET A 197 2.90 12.99 -5.61
N GLY A 198 4.02 12.67 -4.97
CA GLY A 198 4.97 13.65 -4.48
C GLY A 198 5.63 13.20 -3.17
N ALA A 199 6.67 13.91 -2.75
CA ALA A 199 7.35 13.71 -1.49
C ALA A 199 7.44 15.03 -0.72
N GLY A 200 7.50 14.94 0.60
CA GLY A 200 7.62 16.13 1.43
C GLY A 200 7.65 15.83 2.93
N VAL A 201 7.61 16.90 3.71
CA VAL A 201 7.52 16.87 5.16
C VAL A 201 6.13 17.35 5.56
N LEU A 202 5.49 16.66 6.51
CA LEU A 202 4.19 17.05 7.05
C LEU A 202 4.36 18.08 8.18
N PRO A 203 3.32 18.89 8.45
CA PRO A 203 3.41 19.97 9.43
C PRO A 203 3.78 19.50 10.83
N GLY A 204 4.36 20.43 11.60
CA GLY A 204 4.95 20.19 12.92
C GLY A 204 3.98 19.63 13.98
N ASP A 205 2.67 19.85 13.82
CA ASP A 205 1.64 19.32 14.71
C ASP A 205 1.51 17.79 14.66
N MET A 206 2.02 17.14 13.60
CA MET A 206 2.15 15.68 13.50
C MET A 206 3.60 15.20 13.78
N THR A 207 4.51 16.10 14.12
CA THR A 207 5.90 15.77 14.43
C THR A 207 6.09 15.50 15.91
N ASP A 208 6.96 14.53 16.21
CA ASP A 208 7.36 14.23 17.58
C ASP A 208 8.73 14.89 17.83
N PRO A 209 8.90 15.66 18.92
CA PRO A 209 10.17 16.33 19.23
C PRO A 209 11.35 15.37 19.39
N VAL A 210 11.09 14.10 19.73
CA VAL A 210 12.10 13.04 19.91
C VAL A 210 12.43 12.37 18.58
N ASP A 211 11.39 11.97 17.83
CA ASP A 211 11.54 11.15 16.61
C ASP A 211 11.81 11.96 15.33
N GLY A 212 11.63 13.29 15.40
CA GLY A 212 11.95 14.25 14.35
C GLY A 212 10.79 14.55 13.41
N GLU A 213 11.11 15.07 12.23
CA GLU A 213 10.11 15.43 11.22
C GLU A 213 9.40 14.19 10.65
N LEU A 214 8.10 14.32 10.38
CA LEU A 214 7.27 13.32 9.72
C LEU A 214 7.38 13.50 8.21
N THR A 215 8.09 12.59 7.55
CA THR A 215 8.30 12.63 6.10
C THR A 215 7.32 11.71 5.38
N TYR A 216 7.00 12.03 4.14
CA TYR A 216 6.20 11.17 3.28
C TYR A 216 6.70 11.15 1.85
N MET A 217 6.37 10.07 1.15
CA MET A 217 6.44 9.94 -0.29
C MET A 217 5.22 9.16 -0.77
N ARG A 218 4.50 9.70 -1.75
CA ARG A 218 3.32 9.09 -2.35
C ARG A 218 3.56 8.89 -3.85
N ALA A 219 3.20 7.71 -4.31
CA ALA A 219 3.30 7.33 -5.72
C ALA A 219 2.16 6.38 -6.09
N TYR A 220 1.98 6.19 -7.39
CA TYR A 220 1.15 5.10 -7.87
C TYR A 220 1.95 3.81 -7.92
N PHE A 221 1.28 2.69 -7.69
CA PHE A 221 1.86 1.37 -7.80
C PHE A 221 1.02 0.53 -8.76
N ASP A 222 1.68 -0.30 -9.56
CA ASP A 222 1.03 -1.39 -10.27
C ASP A 222 0.99 -2.62 -9.37
N ARG A 223 -0.23 -3.03 -8.98
CA ARG A 223 -0.46 -4.20 -8.11
C ARG A 223 -0.70 -5.43 -8.98
N VAL A 224 0.20 -6.39 -8.92
CA VAL A 224 0.15 -7.64 -9.67
C VAL A 224 -0.07 -8.81 -8.71
N THR A 225 -1.24 -9.44 -8.80
CA THR A 225 -1.55 -10.66 -8.04
C THR A 225 -1.09 -11.88 -8.84
N GLY A 226 -0.07 -12.59 -8.35
CA GLY A 226 0.40 -13.83 -8.98
C GLY A 226 -0.48 -15.01 -8.60
N SER A 227 -0.76 -15.17 -7.30
CA SER A 227 -1.61 -16.22 -6.75
C SER A 227 -2.15 -15.81 -5.38
N LYS A 228 -2.86 -16.71 -4.69
CA LYS A 228 -3.22 -16.49 -3.27
C LYS A 228 -1.98 -16.36 -2.36
N ASP A 229 -0.84 -16.87 -2.81
CA ASP A 229 0.41 -16.99 -2.07
C ASP A 229 1.43 -15.93 -2.53
N SER A 230 1.11 -15.12 -3.55
CA SER A 230 2.04 -14.12 -4.09
C SER A 230 1.36 -12.88 -4.65
N GLU A 231 1.85 -11.72 -4.23
CA GLU A 231 1.38 -10.41 -4.67
C GLU A 231 2.56 -9.44 -4.76
N THR A 232 2.57 -8.55 -5.74
CA THR A 232 3.67 -7.62 -5.96
C THR A 232 3.17 -6.21 -6.26
N PHE A 233 3.86 -5.22 -5.72
CA PHE A 233 3.61 -3.81 -5.95
C PHE A 233 4.83 -3.18 -6.59
N TYR A 234 4.68 -2.70 -7.83
CA TYR A 234 5.72 -1.99 -8.57
C TYR A 234 5.44 -0.50 -8.53
N MET A 235 6.32 0.30 -7.94
CA MET A 235 6.15 1.74 -7.95
C MET A 235 6.27 2.29 -9.38
N LEU A 236 5.34 3.14 -9.77
CA LEU A 236 5.31 3.79 -11.08
C LEU A 236 6.05 5.12 -10.99
N ASN A 237 7.05 5.29 -11.85
CA ASN A 237 7.78 6.55 -11.95
C ASN A 237 6.99 7.56 -12.80
N PRO A 238 6.81 8.81 -12.35
CA PRO A 238 6.18 9.84 -13.16
C PRO A 238 7.04 10.22 -14.38
N ASP A 239 8.36 10.08 -14.28
CA ASP A 239 9.33 10.52 -15.29
C ASP A 239 9.53 9.53 -16.45
N GLY A 240 8.83 8.38 -16.42
CA GLY A 240 8.83 7.42 -17.52
C GLY A 240 10.14 6.65 -17.73
N ASN A 241 11.04 6.62 -16.73
CA ASN A 241 12.24 5.79 -16.78
C ASN A 241 11.90 4.28 -16.78
N ASP A 242 12.72 3.47 -17.44
CA ASP A 242 12.54 2.02 -17.64
C ASP A 242 12.82 1.23 -16.35
N GLY A 243 11.90 1.26 -15.38
CA GLY A 243 11.87 0.35 -14.24
C GLY A 243 11.38 0.95 -12.93
N PRO A 244 10.75 0.16 -12.05
CA PRO A 244 10.22 0.66 -10.78
C PRO A 244 11.35 0.97 -9.79
N GLU A 245 11.42 2.21 -9.30
CA GLU A 245 12.39 2.62 -8.26
C GLU A 245 12.24 1.80 -6.97
N LEU A 246 11.02 1.36 -6.67
CA LEU A 246 10.69 0.49 -5.55
C LEU A 246 9.79 -0.66 -6.01
N SER A 247 10.16 -1.89 -5.64
CA SER A 247 9.30 -3.08 -5.80
C SER A 247 9.11 -3.77 -4.46
N ILE A 248 7.87 -4.11 -4.11
CA ILE A 248 7.53 -4.82 -2.87
C ILE A 248 6.86 -6.15 -3.23
N PHE A 249 7.50 -7.25 -2.87
CA PHE A 249 7.05 -8.62 -3.14
C PHE A 249 6.54 -9.24 -1.84
N PHE A 250 5.31 -9.75 -1.85
CA PHE A 250 4.76 -10.59 -0.80
C PHE A 250 4.75 -12.03 -1.30
N VAL A 251 5.41 -12.93 -0.58
CA VAL A 251 5.54 -14.32 -0.98
C VAL A 251 5.33 -15.24 0.22
N ARG A 252 4.48 -16.24 0.04
CA ARG A 252 4.34 -17.35 0.98
C ARG A 252 5.19 -18.53 0.49
N ILE A 253 6.16 -18.92 1.30
CA ILE A 253 7.12 -20.01 1.02
C ILE A 253 6.74 -21.32 1.71
#